data_AF-A0A093VBE1-F1
#
_entry.id   AF-A0A093VBE1-F1
#
_cell.length_a   1.000
_cell.length_b   1.000
_cell.length_c   1.000
_cell.angle_alpha   90.00
_cell.angle_beta   90.00
_cell.angle_gamma   90.00
#
_symmetry.space_group_name_H-M   'P 1'
#
loop_
_entity.id
_entity.type
_entity.pdbx_description
1 polymer ?
#
loop_
_entity_poly.entity_id
_entity_poly.type
_entity_poly.pdbx_seq_one_letter_code
_entity_poly.pdbx_strand_id
1 'polypeptide(L)'
;MVTYDLRGRFIMPGIHDAHVHLPSAGTSYLSSDWIVGGAFTIPNFDRISLDQDFPDTPIIIQGGAGHSAFLNTAGLIRAGYDVDNEPNAKGARFSRRADGSLTGELAELAMNKAMIAKGSPNVTYAKRAIKAAIRLLHQAGVTSCQEAATNTVIMHALRELDEENALHMNIAAHSVYGPEFLANEDQDSLRSLIEEAPSFATAHVHTIFVKIFA
;
A
#
# COMPACT_ATOMS: atom_id res chain seq x y z
N MET A 1 -14.28 -7.79 41.23
CA MET A 1 -13.19 -8.54 40.57
C MET A 1 -13.83 -9.69 39.81
N VAL A 2 -13.55 -9.83 38.51
CA VAL A 2 -14.11 -10.93 37.69
C VAL A 2 -13.07 -12.07 37.65
N THR A 3 -13.50 -13.30 37.92
CA THR A 3 -12.64 -14.50 37.91
C THR A 3 -13.06 -15.41 36.77
N TYR A 4 -12.10 -15.93 36.00
CA TYR A 4 -12.33 -16.88 34.90
C TYR A 4 -11.63 -18.22 35.20
N ASP A 5 -12.37 -19.32 35.15
CA ASP A 5 -11.81 -20.67 35.21
C ASP A 5 -11.33 -21.12 33.82
N LEU A 6 -10.02 -21.30 33.67
CA LEU A 6 -9.40 -21.68 32.41
C LEU A 6 -9.63 -23.15 32.04
N ARG A 7 -10.07 -24.00 32.99
CA ARG A 7 -10.30 -25.44 32.79
C ARG A 7 -9.10 -26.16 32.17
N GLY A 8 -7.91 -25.87 32.68
CA GLY A 8 -6.64 -26.46 32.22
C GLY A 8 -6.13 -25.93 30.87
N ARG A 9 -6.76 -24.91 30.28
CA ARG A 9 -6.27 -24.25 29.07
C ARG A 9 -5.13 -23.29 29.37
N PHE A 10 -4.22 -23.19 28.41
CA PHE A 10 -3.09 -22.26 28.44
C PHE A 10 -3.50 -20.87 27.95
N ILE A 11 -2.86 -19.84 28.51
CA ILE A 11 -2.96 -18.46 28.06
C ILE A 11 -1.57 -17.97 27.69
N MET A 12 -1.48 -17.15 26.66
CA MET A 12 -0.26 -16.44 26.28
C MET A 12 -0.58 -15.00 25.90
N PRO A 13 0.42 -14.11 25.91
CA PRO A 13 0.28 -12.80 25.27
C PRO A 13 -0.18 -12.96 23.81
N GLY A 14 -0.98 -11.99 23.34
CA GLY A 14 -1.33 -11.92 21.93
C GLY A 14 -0.10 -11.66 21.05
N ILE A 15 -0.15 -12.09 19.80
CA ILE A 15 0.96 -11.96 18.86
C ILE A 15 1.06 -10.50 18.39
N HIS A 16 2.29 -10.00 18.27
CA HIS A 16 2.61 -8.72 17.63
C HIS A 16 3.21 -8.98 16.25
N ASP A 17 2.53 -8.53 15.20
CA ASP A 17 3.08 -8.59 13.84
C ASP A 17 3.92 -7.33 13.57
N ALA A 18 5.23 -7.52 13.42
CA ALA A 18 6.17 -6.43 13.29
C ALA A 18 6.19 -5.77 11.90
N HIS A 19 5.46 -6.29 10.90
CA HIS A 19 5.45 -5.70 9.56
C HIS A 19 4.21 -6.10 8.74
N VAL A 20 3.22 -5.21 8.67
CA VAL A 20 1.98 -5.44 7.91
C VAL A 20 1.68 -4.23 7.02
N HIS A 21 1.14 -4.49 5.83
CA HIS A 21 0.46 -3.48 5.01
C HIS A 21 -1.06 -3.67 5.15
N LEU A 22 -1.64 -3.07 6.18
CA LEU A 22 -2.96 -3.38 6.72
C LEU A 22 -4.11 -3.16 5.73
N PRO A 23 -4.15 -2.07 4.93
CA PRO A 23 -5.16 -1.93 3.89
C PRO A 23 -4.94 -2.93 2.75
N SER A 24 -3.68 -3.27 2.41
CA SER A 24 -3.38 -4.18 1.29
C SER A 24 -3.93 -5.59 1.51
N ALA A 25 -3.97 -6.03 2.78
CA ALA A 25 -4.61 -7.29 3.17
C ALA A 25 -6.13 -7.30 2.94
N GLY A 26 -6.75 -6.13 2.76
CA GLY A 26 -8.18 -5.96 2.47
C GLY A 26 -8.51 -5.46 1.06
N THR A 27 -7.51 -5.15 0.22
CA THR A 27 -7.71 -4.43 -1.06
C THR A 27 -8.03 -5.31 -2.28
N SER A 28 -8.21 -6.62 -2.12
CA SER A 28 -8.55 -7.51 -3.26
C SER A 28 -9.92 -7.24 -3.89
N TYR A 29 -10.67 -6.24 -3.41
CA TYR A 29 -11.97 -5.88 -3.96
C TYR A 29 -12.15 -4.35 -3.97
N LEU A 30 -12.03 -3.71 -5.13
CA LEU A 30 -13.02 -2.76 -5.71
C LEU A 30 -12.42 -1.70 -6.64
N SER A 31 -13.33 -1.15 -7.46
CA SER A 31 -13.14 -0.29 -8.62
C SER A 31 -12.41 1.02 -8.34
N SER A 32 -11.26 1.16 -9.00
CA SER A 32 -10.69 2.43 -9.40
C SER A 32 -11.06 2.67 -10.87
N ASP A 33 -10.84 3.88 -11.39
CA ASP A 33 -10.75 4.14 -12.84
C ASP A 33 -9.58 3.34 -13.47
N TRP A 34 -8.75 2.71 -12.63
CA TRP A 34 -7.73 1.73 -12.98
C TRP A 34 -8.20 0.29 -12.73
N ILE A 35 -7.79 -0.61 -13.62
CA ILE A 35 -7.77 -2.05 -13.32
C ILE A 35 -6.51 -2.34 -12.52
N VAL A 36 -6.69 -2.84 -11.30
CA VAL A 36 -5.60 -3.17 -10.38
C VAL A 36 -5.51 -4.68 -10.19
N GLY A 37 -4.35 -5.25 -10.48
CA GLY A 37 -4.04 -6.67 -10.29
C GLY A 37 -2.85 -6.89 -9.37
N GLY A 38 -2.59 -8.16 -9.04
CA GLY A 38 -1.42 -8.59 -8.28
C GLY A 38 -0.79 -9.84 -8.88
N ALA A 39 0.53 -9.85 -9.03
CA ALA A 39 1.31 -11.02 -9.47
C ALA A 39 2.68 -10.99 -8.81
N PHE A 40 3.33 -12.13 -8.56
CA PHE A 40 4.71 -12.07 -8.03
C PHE A 40 5.71 -11.66 -9.11
N THR A 41 5.72 -12.38 -10.23
CA THR A 41 6.47 -12.05 -11.44
C THR A 41 5.61 -12.37 -12.67
N ILE A 42 5.86 -11.67 -13.78
CA ILE A 42 5.26 -11.99 -15.08
C ILE A 42 6.42 -12.18 -16.08
N PRO A 43 6.81 -13.43 -16.37
CA PRO A 43 7.93 -13.70 -17.27
C PRO A 43 7.70 -13.09 -18.65
N ASN A 44 8.71 -12.39 -19.17
CA ASN A 44 8.68 -11.76 -20.49
C ASN A 44 7.47 -10.81 -20.67
N PHE A 45 7.10 -10.08 -19.61
CA PHE A 45 6.00 -9.13 -19.70
C PHE A 45 6.25 -8.09 -20.78
N ASP A 46 5.21 -7.85 -21.58
CA ASP A 46 5.16 -6.77 -22.53
C ASP A 46 3.75 -6.19 -22.53
N ARG A 47 3.65 -4.87 -22.36
CA ARG A 47 2.40 -4.12 -22.27
C ARG A 47 1.46 -4.34 -23.45
N ILE A 48 1.97 -4.72 -24.63
CA ILE A 48 1.15 -4.99 -25.82
C ILE A 48 0.11 -6.09 -25.51
N SER A 49 0.45 -7.04 -24.64
CA SER A 49 -0.50 -8.07 -24.19
C SER A 49 -1.72 -7.51 -23.47
N LEU A 50 -1.58 -6.37 -22.77
CA LEU A 50 -2.69 -5.67 -22.11
C LEU A 50 -3.32 -4.61 -23.02
N ASP A 51 -2.53 -3.98 -23.89
CA ASP A 51 -3.02 -2.95 -24.82
C ASP A 51 -4.07 -3.47 -25.80
N GLN A 52 -3.97 -4.75 -26.19
CA GLN A 52 -4.94 -5.39 -27.10
C GLN A 52 -6.35 -5.45 -26.51
N ASP A 53 -6.47 -5.82 -25.23
CA ASP A 53 -7.75 -6.00 -24.55
C ASP A 53 -8.23 -4.69 -23.88
N PHE A 54 -7.30 -3.82 -23.49
CA PHE A 54 -7.56 -2.61 -22.71
C PHE A 54 -6.82 -1.39 -23.28
N PRO A 55 -7.17 -0.94 -24.49
CA PRO A 55 -6.45 0.16 -25.16
C PRO A 55 -6.58 1.50 -24.44
N ASP A 56 -7.75 1.78 -23.85
CA ASP A 56 -8.07 3.06 -23.22
C ASP A 56 -8.25 2.97 -21.69
N THR A 57 -8.15 1.77 -21.12
CA THR A 57 -8.35 1.54 -19.69
C THR A 57 -7.00 1.39 -19.01
N PRO A 58 -6.60 2.26 -18.07
CA PRO A 58 -5.30 2.16 -17.43
C PRO A 58 -5.24 0.94 -16.51
N ILE A 59 -4.17 0.15 -16.67
CA ILE A 59 -3.92 -1.07 -15.90
C ILE A 59 -2.63 -0.92 -15.11
N ILE A 60 -2.66 -1.42 -13.87
CA ILE A 60 -1.47 -1.65 -13.06
C ILE A 60 -1.58 -3.00 -12.35
N ILE A 61 -0.61 -3.87 -12.59
CA ILE A 61 -0.45 -5.12 -11.84
C ILE A 61 0.75 -4.93 -10.92
N GLN A 62 0.53 -4.94 -9.61
CA GLN A 62 1.62 -4.80 -8.65
C GLN A 62 2.30 -6.15 -8.43
N GLY A 63 3.63 -6.16 -8.39
CA GLY A 63 4.41 -7.37 -8.17
C GLY A 63 5.70 -7.18 -7.41
N GLY A 64 6.54 -8.23 -7.39
CA GLY A 64 7.82 -8.22 -6.68
C GLY A 64 7.67 -7.92 -5.19
N ALA A 65 6.59 -8.40 -4.56
CA ALA A 65 6.22 -8.03 -3.19
C ALA A 65 6.13 -6.50 -2.95
N GLY A 66 5.65 -5.75 -3.96
CA GLY A 66 5.51 -4.29 -3.92
C GLY A 66 6.64 -3.52 -4.60
N HIS A 67 7.67 -4.19 -5.11
CA HIS A 67 8.83 -3.58 -5.77
C HIS A 67 8.80 -3.57 -7.30
N SER A 68 7.75 -4.11 -7.91
CA SER A 68 7.51 -3.96 -9.34
C SER A 68 6.07 -3.60 -9.67
N ALA A 69 5.87 -3.03 -10.84
CA ALA A 69 4.56 -2.79 -11.44
C ALA A 69 4.61 -3.09 -12.94
N PHE A 70 3.54 -3.67 -13.45
CA PHE A 70 3.33 -3.94 -14.86
C PHE A 70 2.15 -3.10 -15.36
N LEU A 71 2.42 -2.20 -16.30
CA LEU A 71 1.43 -1.25 -16.82
C LEU A 71 1.20 -1.46 -18.31
N ASN A 72 -0.02 -1.15 -18.76
CA ASN A 72 -0.32 -0.97 -20.17
C ASN A 72 0.05 0.45 -20.66
N THR A 73 -0.07 0.72 -21.96
CA THR A 73 0.20 2.04 -22.56
C THR A 73 -0.69 3.12 -21.96
N ALA A 74 -1.99 2.87 -21.79
CA ALA A 74 -2.92 3.81 -21.15
C ALA A 74 -2.47 4.18 -19.73
N GLY A 75 -2.04 3.19 -18.93
CA GLY A 75 -1.52 3.41 -17.58
C GLY A 75 -0.24 4.24 -17.56
N LEU A 76 0.70 3.95 -18.45
CA LEU A 76 1.95 4.74 -18.58
C LEU A 76 1.66 6.20 -18.92
N ILE A 77 0.80 6.45 -19.92
CA ILE A 77 0.42 7.81 -20.33
C ILE A 77 -0.31 8.53 -19.19
N ARG A 78 -1.28 7.86 -18.56
CA ARG A 78 -2.07 8.41 -17.45
C ARG A 78 -1.20 8.83 -16.27
N ALA A 79 -0.10 8.11 -16.05
CA ALA A 79 0.90 8.40 -15.03
C ALA A 79 2.00 9.37 -15.48
N GLY A 80 1.97 9.86 -16.72
CA GLY A 80 2.93 10.86 -17.21
C GLY A 80 4.32 10.29 -17.51
N TYR A 81 4.40 9.03 -17.94
CA TYR A 81 5.63 8.49 -18.53
C TYR A 81 5.70 8.79 -20.03
N ASP A 82 6.92 9.05 -20.51
CA ASP A 82 7.25 9.06 -21.93
C ASP A 82 7.49 7.61 -22.39
N VAL A 83 6.50 7.06 -23.09
CA VAL A 83 6.48 5.65 -23.51
C VAL A 83 7.67 5.28 -24.40
N ASP A 84 8.19 6.25 -25.15
CA ASP A 84 9.23 6.06 -26.15
C ASP A 84 10.62 6.42 -25.60
N ASN A 85 10.72 7.49 -24.80
CA ASN A 85 11.99 8.09 -24.39
C ASN A 85 12.10 8.43 -22.89
N GLU A 86 11.35 7.78 -22.00
CA GLU A 86 11.48 8.01 -20.55
C GLU A 86 12.96 7.95 -20.14
N PRO A 87 13.53 8.98 -19.50
CA PRO A 87 14.94 8.97 -19.15
C PRO A 87 15.23 7.96 -18.02
N ASN A 88 16.42 7.36 -18.05
CA ASN A 88 16.88 6.59 -16.90
C ASN A 88 17.16 7.52 -15.72
N ALA A 89 16.69 7.14 -14.53
CA ALA A 89 16.96 7.84 -13.29
C ALA A 89 17.69 6.92 -12.31
N LYS A 90 18.54 7.50 -11.45
CA LYS A 90 19.25 6.74 -10.41
C LYS A 90 18.23 6.06 -9.49
N GLY A 91 18.39 4.75 -9.28
CA GLY A 91 17.49 3.96 -8.42
C GLY A 91 16.15 3.62 -9.06
N ALA A 92 15.88 4.07 -10.28
CA ALA A 92 14.72 3.67 -11.07
C ALA A 92 15.13 2.56 -12.05
N ARG A 93 14.27 1.55 -12.22
CA ARG A 93 14.47 0.47 -13.19
C ARG A 93 13.31 0.43 -14.17
N PHE A 94 13.63 0.63 -15.44
CA PHE A 94 12.69 0.56 -16.56
C PHE A 94 13.08 -0.62 -17.44
N SER A 95 12.20 -1.62 -17.56
CA SER A 95 12.40 -2.71 -18.53
C SER A 95 12.07 -2.20 -19.93
N ARG A 96 13.00 -2.41 -20.88
CA ARG A 96 12.89 -1.88 -22.26
C ARG A 96 13.01 -2.98 -23.30
N ARG A 97 12.38 -2.74 -24.46
CA ARG A 97 12.59 -3.52 -25.68
C ARG A 97 13.94 -3.18 -26.31
N ALA A 98 14.32 -3.96 -27.32
CA ALA A 98 15.55 -3.74 -28.08
C ALA A 98 15.59 -2.37 -28.80
N ASP A 99 14.43 -1.81 -29.13
CA ASP A 99 14.29 -0.48 -29.75
C ASP A 99 14.34 0.69 -28.74
N GLY A 100 14.44 0.40 -27.43
CA GLY A 100 14.48 1.39 -26.35
C GLY A 100 13.13 1.76 -25.75
N SER A 101 12.02 1.38 -26.39
CA SER A 101 10.67 1.64 -25.87
C SER A 101 10.41 0.85 -24.59
N LEU A 102 9.57 1.38 -23.69
CA LEU A 102 9.24 0.70 -22.44
C LEU A 102 8.55 -0.65 -22.71
N THR A 103 8.75 -1.65 -21.87
CA THR A 103 7.90 -2.87 -21.88
C THR A 103 6.65 -2.67 -21.04
N GLY A 104 6.61 -1.65 -20.17
CA GLY A 104 5.58 -1.45 -19.16
C GLY A 104 5.90 -2.06 -17.80
N GLU A 105 6.96 -2.87 -17.70
CA GLU A 105 7.51 -3.28 -16.41
C GLU A 105 8.41 -2.18 -15.83
N LEU A 106 8.05 -1.74 -14.62
CA LEU A 106 8.73 -0.73 -13.82
C LEU A 106 9.12 -1.35 -12.47
N ALA A 107 10.26 -0.94 -11.91
CA ALA A 107 10.67 -1.35 -10.57
C ALA A 107 11.34 -0.22 -9.79
N GLU A 108 11.24 -0.33 -8.46
CA GLU A 108 11.81 0.63 -7.51
C GLU A 108 11.30 2.06 -7.77
N LEU A 109 12.18 3.08 -7.79
CA LEU A 109 11.80 4.48 -7.99
C LEU A 109 11.12 4.75 -9.34
N ALA A 110 11.22 3.83 -10.30
CA ALA A 110 10.48 3.95 -11.56
C ALA A 110 8.96 3.92 -11.34
N MET A 111 8.48 3.34 -10.22
CA MET A 111 7.05 3.17 -9.93
C MET A 111 6.38 4.43 -9.37
N ASN A 112 7.14 5.45 -8.95
CA ASN A 112 6.61 6.62 -8.24
C ASN A 112 5.42 7.27 -8.97
N LYS A 113 5.59 7.63 -10.26
CA LYS A 113 4.52 8.31 -11.00
C LYS A 113 3.27 7.42 -11.12
N ALA A 114 3.46 6.14 -11.42
CA ALA A 114 2.37 5.16 -11.53
C ALA A 114 1.56 5.03 -10.23
N MET A 115 2.24 4.90 -9.09
CA MET A 115 1.58 4.72 -7.80
C MET A 115 0.86 5.98 -7.32
N ILE A 116 1.43 7.16 -7.56
CA ILE A 116 0.77 8.45 -7.31
C ILE A 116 -0.46 8.61 -8.22
N ALA A 117 -0.34 8.33 -9.51
CA ALA A 117 -1.43 8.47 -10.47
C ALA A 117 -2.57 7.47 -10.24
N LYS A 118 -2.26 6.26 -9.76
CA LYS A 118 -3.25 5.29 -9.26
C LYS A 118 -3.99 5.85 -8.03
N GLY A 119 -3.28 6.59 -7.19
CA GLY A 119 -3.80 7.18 -5.96
C GLY A 119 -4.09 6.16 -4.86
N SER A 120 -4.61 6.69 -3.75
CA SER A 120 -5.11 5.93 -2.61
C SER A 120 -6.63 5.82 -2.65
N PRO A 121 -7.22 4.73 -2.13
CA PRO A 121 -8.67 4.65 -1.97
C PRO A 121 -9.14 5.75 -0.98
N ASN A 122 -10.43 6.08 -0.98
CA ASN A 122 -10.97 7.01 0.01
C ASN A 122 -11.00 6.39 1.43
N VAL A 123 -11.16 7.25 2.45
CA VAL A 123 -11.17 6.86 3.88
C VAL A 123 -12.23 5.79 4.18
N THR A 124 -13.44 5.92 3.63
CA THR A 124 -14.53 4.95 3.88
C THR A 124 -14.13 3.55 3.41
N TYR A 125 -13.43 3.45 2.28
CA TYR A 125 -12.90 2.19 1.80
C TYR A 125 -11.76 1.68 2.67
N ALA A 126 -10.78 2.53 3.02
CA ALA A 126 -9.66 2.17 3.88
C ALA A 126 -10.17 1.57 5.21
N LYS A 127 -11.21 2.15 5.82
CA LYS A 127 -11.85 1.61 7.02
C LYS A 127 -12.37 0.19 6.83
N ARG A 128 -13.02 -0.11 5.70
CA ARG A 128 -13.51 -1.47 5.40
C ARG A 128 -12.35 -2.46 5.22
N ALA A 129 -11.30 -2.07 4.51
CA ALA A 129 -10.12 -2.90 4.30
C ALA A 129 -9.40 -3.21 5.61
N ILE A 130 -9.18 -2.19 6.45
CA ILE A 130 -8.57 -2.32 7.78
C ILE A 130 -9.38 -3.27 8.67
N LYS A 131 -10.72 -3.11 8.73
CA LYS A 131 -11.59 -4.02 9.50
C LYS A 131 -11.50 -5.47 9.02
N ALA A 132 -11.45 -5.68 7.70
CA ALA A 132 -11.29 -7.02 7.13
C ALA A 132 -9.93 -7.63 7.49
N ALA A 133 -8.85 -6.85 7.42
CA ALA A 133 -7.50 -7.28 7.78
C ALA A 133 -7.39 -7.61 9.27
N ILE A 134 -7.89 -6.75 10.16
CA ILE A 134 -7.93 -7.00 11.61
C ILE A 134 -8.65 -8.32 11.93
N ARG A 135 -9.77 -8.59 11.27
CA ARG A 135 -10.49 -9.87 11.44
C ARG A 135 -9.63 -11.08 11.08
N LEU A 136 -8.84 -11.00 10.00
CA LEU A 136 -7.93 -12.08 9.59
C LEU A 136 -6.76 -12.23 10.57
N LEU A 137 -6.16 -11.12 11.00
CA LEU A 137 -5.08 -11.09 11.98
C LEU A 137 -5.53 -11.70 13.32
N HIS A 138 -6.74 -11.37 13.78
CA HIS A 138 -7.32 -11.93 15.00
C HIS A 138 -7.52 -13.46 14.91
N GLN A 139 -7.87 -13.99 13.73
CA GLN A 139 -7.98 -15.45 13.53
C GLN A 139 -6.64 -16.17 13.70
N ALA A 140 -5.53 -15.46 13.47
CA ALA A 140 -4.18 -15.95 13.69
C ALA A 140 -3.63 -15.65 15.10
N GLY A 141 -4.42 -15.02 15.99
CA GLY A 141 -4.00 -14.64 17.34
C GLY A 141 -3.15 -13.37 17.40
N VAL A 142 -3.06 -12.61 16.31
CA VAL A 142 -2.42 -11.29 16.28
C VAL A 142 -3.34 -10.28 16.93
N THR A 143 -2.83 -9.50 17.88
CA THR A 143 -3.60 -8.48 18.63
C THR A 143 -2.98 -7.10 18.54
N SER A 144 -1.84 -6.97 17.86
CA SER A 144 -1.21 -5.70 17.54
C SER A 144 -0.31 -5.82 16.31
N CYS A 145 -0.11 -4.73 15.56
CA CYS A 145 0.80 -4.73 14.43
C CYS A 145 1.53 -3.41 14.21
N GLN A 146 2.56 -3.46 13.36
CA GLN A 146 3.15 -2.28 12.75
C GLN A 146 2.59 -2.11 11.34
N GLU A 147 1.80 -1.05 11.11
CA GLU A 147 1.46 -0.62 9.76
C GLU A 147 2.72 -0.02 9.15
N ALA A 148 3.28 -0.75 8.19
CA ALA A 148 4.63 -0.54 7.69
C ALA A 148 4.73 0.53 6.61
N ALA A 149 3.63 1.06 6.07
CA ALA A 149 3.64 2.20 5.16
C ALA A 149 2.30 2.93 5.22
N THR A 150 2.09 3.73 6.27
CA THR A 150 0.88 4.54 6.38
C THR A 150 0.98 5.79 5.52
N ASN A 151 -0.19 6.35 5.22
CA ASN A 151 -0.38 7.56 4.45
C ASN A 151 -1.54 8.36 5.07
N THR A 152 -1.86 9.53 4.53
CA THR A 152 -2.86 10.44 5.11
C THR A 152 -4.24 9.78 5.21
N VAL A 153 -4.65 9.05 4.17
CA VAL A 153 -5.93 8.31 4.17
C VAL A 153 -5.97 7.26 5.29
N ILE A 154 -4.90 6.49 5.44
CA ILE A 154 -4.83 5.42 6.43
C ILE A 154 -4.83 6.02 7.84
N MET A 155 -4.10 7.11 8.08
CA MET A 155 -4.11 7.81 9.37
C MET A 155 -5.51 8.30 9.75
N HIS A 156 -6.24 8.93 8.82
CA HIS A 156 -7.64 9.29 9.05
C HIS A 156 -8.52 8.07 9.32
N ALA A 157 -8.39 7.01 8.53
CA ALA A 157 -9.18 5.79 8.69
C ALA A 157 -8.95 5.12 10.06
N LEU A 158 -7.69 5.03 10.50
CA LEU A 158 -7.31 4.48 11.79
C LEU A 158 -7.88 5.30 12.94
N ARG A 159 -7.69 6.62 12.90
CA ARG A 159 -8.21 7.54 13.91
C ARG A 159 -9.74 7.46 14.02
N GLU A 160 -10.45 7.57 12.90
CA GLU A 160 -11.91 7.50 12.89
C GLU A 160 -12.42 6.15 13.41
N LEU A 161 -11.79 5.04 13.02
CA LEU A 161 -12.18 3.72 13.53
C LEU A 161 -12.00 3.62 15.05
N ASP A 162 -10.94 4.22 15.60
CA ASP A 162 -10.71 4.19 17.04
C ASP A 162 -11.70 5.08 17.80
N GLU A 163 -11.95 6.30 17.31
CA GLU A 163 -12.97 7.21 17.85
C GLU A 163 -14.38 6.59 17.80
N GLU A 164 -14.67 5.78 16.78
CA GLU A 164 -15.92 5.01 16.63
C GLU A 164 -15.97 3.75 17.50
N ASN A 165 -14.94 3.44 18.29
CA ASN A 165 -14.77 2.19 19.03
C ASN A 165 -14.83 0.93 18.13
N ALA A 166 -14.44 1.07 16.87
CA ALA A 166 -14.42 0.01 15.86
C ALA A 166 -13.00 -0.53 15.56
N LEU A 167 -11.96 0.10 16.11
CA LEU A 167 -10.57 -0.35 16.02
C LEU A 167 -10.23 -1.29 17.19
N HIS A 168 -10.38 -2.59 16.96
CA HIS A 168 -10.16 -3.61 18.00
C HIS A 168 -8.71 -4.16 18.03
N MET A 169 -7.70 -3.35 17.70
CA MET A 169 -6.31 -3.78 17.61
C MET A 169 -5.35 -2.61 17.84
N ASN A 170 -4.23 -2.82 18.55
CA ASN A 170 -3.20 -1.80 18.70
C ASN A 170 -2.32 -1.69 17.45
N ILE A 171 -2.11 -0.49 16.93
CA ILE A 171 -1.41 -0.25 15.67
C ILE A 171 -0.32 0.79 15.87
N ALA A 172 0.90 0.42 15.50
CA ALA A 172 2.01 1.34 15.31
C ALA A 172 2.07 1.77 13.84
N ALA A 173 1.57 2.96 13.54
CA ALA A 173 1.50 3.50 12.19
C ALA A 173 2.82 4.20 11.81
N HIS A 174 3.48 3.70 10.77
CA HIS A 174 4.76 4.23 10.30
C HIS A 174 4.57 5.15 9.10
N SER A 175 4.69 6.46 9.32
CA SER A 175 4.69 7.46 8.25
C SER A 175 5.91 7.27 7.34
N VAL A 176 5.71 7.30 6.03
CA VAL A 176 6.77 7.05 5.05
C VAL A 176 7.53 8.35 4.78
N TYR A 177 8.85 8.38 4.99
CA TYR A 177 9.68 9.53 4.61
C TYR A 177 9.90 9.61 3.09
N GLY A 178 9.79 8.46 2.42
CA GLY A 178 9.98 8.25 0.99
C GLY A 178 10.51 6.83 0.78
N PRO A 179 10.38 6.24 -0.42
CA PRO A 179 9.82 6.84 -1.64
C PRO A 179 8.29 6.84 -1.71
N GLU A 180 7.74 7.70 -2.57
CA GLU A 180 6.30 7.95 -2.77
C GLU A 180 5.52 6.70 -3.17
N PHE A 181 6.14 5.79 -3.94
CA PHE A 181 5.47 4.57 -4.43
C PHE A 181 4.96 3.65 -3.31
N LEU A 182 5.52 3.75 -2.11
CA LEU A 182 5.13 2.89 -0.99
C LEU A 182 3.85 3.34 -0.30
N ALA A 183 3.65 4.66 -0.20
CA ALA A 183 2.49 5.25 0.46
C ALA A 183 1.41 5.67 -0.54
N ASN A 184 1.70 5.70 -1.85
CA ASN A 184 0.82 6.26 -2.89
C ASN A 184 0.44 7.72 -2.58
N GLU A 185 1.40 8.49 -2.10
CA GLU A 185 1.24 9.87 -1.66
C GLU A 185 2.52 10.64 -2.01
N ASP A 186 2.38 11.89 -2.44
CA ASP A 186 3.51 12.69 -2.86
C ASP A 186 4.41 13.07 -1.68
N GLN A 187 5.66 13.40 -1.99
CA GLN A 187 6.72 13.62 -1.01
C GLN A 187 6.48 14.81 -0.07
N ASP A 188 5.81 15.87 -0.55
CA ASP A 188 5.53 17.05 0.27
C ASP A 188 4.39 16.75 1.24
N SER A 189 3.32 16.10 0.76
CA SER A 189 2.22 15.63 1.61
C SER A 189 2.71 14.65 2.69
N LEU A 190 3.60 13.71 2.35
CA LEU A 190 4.20 12.79 3.33
C LEU A 190 5.03 13.52 4.40
N ARG A 191 5.73 14.59 4.05
CA ARG A 191 6.48 15.40 5.03
C ARG A 191 5.53 16.10 5.99
N SER A 192 4.46 16.73 5.47
CA SER A 192 3.41 17.31 6.31
C SER A 192 2.77 16.27 7.21
N LEU A 193 2.49 15.06 6.69
CA LEU A 193 1.95 13.97 7.49
C LEU A 193 2.87 13.56 8.64
N ILE A 194 4.19 13.52 8.44
CA ILE A 194 5.15 13.22 9.51
C ILE A 194 5.11 14.28 10.61
N GLU A 195 5.02 15.55 10.24
CA GLU A 195 4.93 16.67 11.20
C GLU A 195 3.61 16.64 11.98
N GLU A 196 2.51 16.31 11.30
CA GLU A 196 1.17 16.27 11.88
C GLU A 196 0.80 14.93 12.55
N ALA A 197 1.62 13.89 12.37
CA ALA A 197 1.36 12.53 12.86
C ALA A 197 0.93 12.45 14.34
N PRO A 198 1.49 13.24 15.28
CA PRO A 198 1.03 13.23 16.67
C PRO A 198 -0.45 13.58 16.85
N SER A 199 -1.03 14.39 15.95
CA SER A 199 -2.45 14.78 16.00
C SER A 199 -3.41 13.64 15.64
N PHE A 200 -2.89 12.56 15.04
CA PHE A 200 -3.64 11.35 14.70
C PHE A 200 -3.60 10.27 15.80
N ALA A 201 -2.83 10.48 16.87
CA ALA A 201 -2.71 9.51 17.93
C ALA A 201 -4.02 9.33 18.71
N THR A 202 -4.36 8.08 18.99
CA THR A 202 -5.55 7.69 19.77
C THR A 202 -5.18 6.60 20.78
N ALA A 203 -6.17 5.98 21.44
CA ALA A 203 -5.90 4.94 22.44
C ALA A 203 -5.19 3.71 21.86
N HIS A 204 -5.53 3.34 20.63
CA HIS A 204 -4.97 2.16 19.96
C HIS A 204 -4.10 2.51 18.74
N VAL A 205 -3.93 3.79 18.38
CA VAL A 205 -3.11 4.23 17.24
C VAL A 205 -1.91 5.03 17.72
N HIS A 206 -0.71 4.47 17.52
CA HIS A 206 0.56 5.09 17.85
C HIS A 206 1.23 5.60 16.56
N THR A 207 1.58 6.87 16.50
CA THR A 207 1.97 7.55 15.25
C THR A 207 3.40 8.12 15.26
N ILE A 208 4.19 7.82 16.28
CA ILE A 208 5.56 8.36 16.46
C ILE A 208 6.63 7.65 15.61
N PHE A 209 6.21 6.81 14.66
CA PHE A 209 7.11 5.98 13.88
C PHE A 209 7.25 6.52 12.46
N VAL A 210 8.49 6.55 11.97
CA VAL A 210 8.79 6.96 10.59
C VAL A 210 9.57 5.85 9.91
N LYS A 211 9.15 5.45 8.73
CA LYS A 211 9.88 4.52 7.88
C LYS A 211 10.80 5.29 6.94
N ILE A 212 12.09 5.03 7.07
CA ILE A 212 13.15 5.62 6.28
C ILE A 212 13.78 4.51 5.44
N PHE A 213 13.92 4.77 4.15
CA PHE A 213 14.64 3.90 3.22
C PHE A 213 16.06 4.44 3.05
N ALA A 214 17.04 3.54 3.14
CA ALA A 214 18.46 3.84 3.00
C ALA A 214 18.99 3.34 1.64
#